data_AF-M7N684-F1
#
_entry.id   AF-M7N684-F1
#
_cell.length_a   1.000
_cell.length_b   1.000
_cell.length_c   1.000
_cell.angle_alpha   90.00
_cell.angle_beta   90.00
_cell.angle_gamma   90.00
#
_symmetry.space_group_name_H-M   'P 1'
#
loop_
_entity.id
_entity.type
_entity.pdbx_description
1 polymer ?
#
loop_
_entity_poly.entity_id
_entity_poly.type
_entity_poly.pdbx_seq_one_letter_code
_entity_poly.pdbx_strand_id
1 'polypeptide(L)'
;MKIQSCYADDKKRYLNQRIAFGEGLIGAVWQEKESCYMTDIPENYSKIRSGLGQHKPTAVFIVPAVLEDKVEAILEIASFRGYSEKERGLIEQVCKGLANAIARVRLQEQTSMLLARANALTEELRQNEEEMRQQLEELTSTQEKYQEMN
;
A
#
# COMPACT_ATOMS: atom_id res chain seq x y z
N MET A 1 -1.96 -9.69 1.41
CA MET A 1 -2.48 -8.47 0.76
C MET A 1 -3.71 -7.98 1.52
N LYS A 2 -4.07 -6.69 1.46
CA LYS A 2 -5.26 -6.13 2.14
C LYS A 2 -6.17 -5.47 1.11
N ILE A 3 -7.48 -5.71 1.21
CA ILE A 3 -8.47 -5.01 0.38
C ILE A 3 -8.53 -3.53 0.82
N GLN A 4 -8.18 -2.63 -0.10
CA GLN A 4 -8.19 -1.17 0.12
C GLN A 4 -9.49 -0.51 -0.35
N SER A 5 -10.11 -1.04 -1.41
CA SER A 5 -11.34 -0.50 -1.98
C SER A 5 -12.15 -1.59 -2.67
N CYS A 6 -13.45 -1.34 -2.81
CA CYS A 6 -14.37 -2.21 -3.52
C CYS A 6 -15.51 -1.34 -4.09
N TYR A 7 -16.05 -1.70 -5.26
CA TYR A 7 -17.13 -0.98 -5.93
C TYR A 7 -18.22 -1.94 -6.41
N ALA A 8 -19.48 -1.53 -6.30
CA ALA A 8 -20.68 -2.29 -6.71
C ALA A 8 -20.80 -3.72 -6.13
N ASP A 9 -20.15 -3.98 -4.99
CA ASP A 9 -20.21 -5.23 -4.25
C ASP A 9 -21.31 -5.20 -3.16
N ASP A 10 -21.89 -6.36 -2.89
CA ASP A 10 -22.99 -6.57 -1.95
C ASP A 10 -22.53 -6.44 -0.48
N LYS A 11 -21.22 -6.53 -0.22
CA LYS A 11 -20.69 -6.52 1.16
C LYS A 11 -19.72 -5.36 1.40
N LYS A 12 -20.20 -4.33 2.10
CA LYS A 12 -19.36 -3.37 2.87
C LYS A 12 -18.47 -4.05 3.93
N ARG A 13 -18.56 -5.38 4.09
CA ARG A 13 -18.05 -6.18 5.21
C ARG A 13 -16.61 -6.71 4.99
N TYR A 14 -16.03 -6.52 3.81
CA TYR A 14 -14.67 -7.00 3.46
C TYR A 14 -13.60 -5.90 3.37
N LEU A 15 -13.98 -4.63 3.56
CA LEU A 15 -13.03 -3.56 3.77
C LEU A 15 -12.15 -3.93 4.97
N ASN A 16 -10.83 -4.04 4.74
CA ASN A 16 -9.81 -4.52 5.67
C ASN A 16 -9.57 -6.04 5.79
N GLN A 17 -10.22 -6.89 5.00
CA GLN A 17 -9.83 -8.31 4.97
C GLN A 17 -8.40 -8.46 4.44
N ARG A 18 -7.63 -9.33 5.10
CA ARG A 18 -6.32 -9.77 4.63
C ARG A 18 -6.50 -11.06 3.85
N ILE A 19 -5.90 -11.11 2.67
CA ILE A 19 -5.82 -12.29 1.81
C ILE A 19 -4.39 -12.80 1.92
N ALA A 20 -4.21 -14.06 2.27
CA ALA A 20 -2.90 -14.68 2.32
C ALA A 20 -2.39 -15.03 0.90
N PHE A 21 -1.08 -15.20 0.80
CA PHE A 21 -0.44 -15.64 -0.44
C PHE A 21 -0.90 -17.07 -0.78
N GLY A 22 -1.29 -17.33 -2.03
CA GLY A 22 -1.85 -18.62 -2.44
C GLY A 22 -3.28 -18.92 -1.96
N GLU A 23 -3.91 -18.03 -1.19
CA GLU A 23 -5.28 -18.21 -0.70
C GLU A 23 -6.33 -17.78 -1.74
N GLY A 24 -7.09 -18.75 -2.25
CA GLY A 24 -8.15 -18.50 -3.23
C GLY A 24 -7.63 -17.94 -4.56
N LEU A 25 -8.54 -17.44 -5.40
CA LEU A 25 -8.17 -16.95 -6.74
C LEU A 25 -7.24 -15.73 -6.69
N ILE A 26 -7.51 -14.77 -5.80
CA ILE A 26 -6.65 -13.59 -5.62
C ILE A 26 -5.27 -14.00 -5.11
N GLY A 27 -5.19 -14.92 -4.15
CA GLY A 27 -3.91 -15.40 -3.64
C GLY A 27 -3.12 -16.20 -4.67
N ALA A 28 -3.78 -16.98 -5.52
CA ALA A 28 -3.14 -17.67 -6.65
C ALA A 28 -2.61 -16.66 -7.68
N VAL A 29 -3.40 -15.66 -8.06
CA VAL A 29 -2.92 -14.56 -8.95
C VAL A 29 -1.76 -13.79 -8.32
N TRP A 30 -1.78 -13.59 -7.00
CA TRP A 30 -0.66 -12.98 -6.29
C TRP A 30 0.61 -13.83 -6.39
N GLN A 31 0.45 -15.15 -6.29
CA GLN A 31 1.56 -16.09 -6.31
C GLN A 31 2.16 -16.26 -7.71
N GLU A 32 1.33 -16.54 -8.69
CA GLU A 32 1.75 -16.81 -10.06
C GLU A 32 2.10 -15.52 -10.82
N LYS A 33 1.62 -14.36 -10.36
CA LYS A 33 1.74 -13.06 -11.06
C LYS A 33 1.11 -13.07 -12.46
N GLU A 34 0.17 -14.00 -12.69
CA GLU A 34 -0.56 -14.16 -13.94
C GLU A 34 -2.04 -13.79 -13.77
N SER A 35 -2.64 -13.24 -14.83
CA SER A 35 -4.06 -12.89 -14.83
C SER A 35 -4.93 -14.15 -14.84
N CYS A 36 -6.03 -14.13 -14.07
CA CYS A 36 -7.04 -15.18 -14.07
C CYS A 36 -8.33 -14.68 -14.74
N TYR A 37 -8.79 -15.33 -15.80
CA TYR A 37 -10.05 -15.03 -16.47
C TYR A 37 -11.02 -16.20 -16.37
N MET A 38 -12.21 -15.96 -15.82
CA MET A 38 -13.22 -16.97 -15.55
C MET A 38 -14.57 -16.54 -16.09
N THR A 39 -15.25 -17.45 -16.81
CA THR A 39 -16.63 -17.27 -17.30
C THR A 39 -17.60 -18.26 -16.69
N ASP A 40 -17.11 -19.40 -16.20
CA ASP A 40 -17.89 -20.34 -15.41
C ASP A 40 -17.90 -19.90 -13.95
N ILE A 41 -18.82 -19.02 -13.60
CA ILE A 41 -18.90 -18.41 -12.28
C ILE A 41 -19.67 -19.35 -11.33
N PRO A 42 -19.13 -19.73 -10.16
CA PRO A 42 -19.86 -20.52 -9.16
C PRO A 42 -21.15 -19.86 -8.66
N GLU A 43 -22.17 -20.62 -8.27
CA GLU A 43 -23.46 -20.06 -7.79
C GLU A 43 -23.34 -19.20 -6.54
N ASN A 44 -22.35 -19.47 -5.71
CA ASN A 44 -22.07 -18.76 -4.46
C ASN A 44 -21.17 -17.53 -4.65
N TYR A 45 -20.86 -17.12 -5.89
CA TYR A 45 -20.07 -15.91 -6.15
C TYR A 45 -20.82 -14.63 -5.79
N SER A 46 -20.08 -13.60 -5.41
CA SER A 46 -20.65 -12.28 -5.11
C SER A 46 -21.42 -11.72 -6.31
N LYS A 47 -22.60 -11.14 -6.04
CA LYS A 47 -23.46 -10.54 -7.06
C LYS A 47 -23.08 -9.07 -7.27
N ILE A 48 -23.17 -8.61 -8.51
CA ILE A 48 -23.06 -7.19 -8.83
C ILE A 48 -24.38 -6.52 -8.45
N ARG A 49 -24.33 -5.48 -7.59
CA ARG A 49 -25.49 -4.71 -7.17
C ARG A 49 -25.59 -3.39 -7.93
N SER A 50 -26.73 -3.16 -8.58
CA SER A 50 -27.08 -1.88 -9.20
C SER A 50 -28.33 -1.29 -8.53
N GLY A 51 -28.66 -0.03 -8.86
CA GLY A 51 -29.90 0.60 -8.41
C GLY A 51 -31.18 -0.10 -8.89
N LEU A 52 -31.07 -1.01 -9.86
CA LEU A 52 -32.19 -1.71 -10.49
C LEU A 52 -32.27 -3.20 -10.11
N GLY A 53 -31.28 -3.75 -9.38
CA GLY A 53 -31.30 -5.16 -8.97
C GLY A 53 -29.94 -5.72 -8.56
N GLN A 54 -29.90 -7.03 -8.32
CA GLN A 54 -28.70 -7.81 -8.03
C GLN A 54 -28.62 -9.00 -8.96
N HIS A 55 -27.54 -9.08 -9.74
CA HIS A 55 -27.35 -10.16 -10.71
C HIS A 55 -25.97 -10.78 -10.58
N LYS A 56 -25.89 -12.07 -10.89
CA LYS A 56 -24.63 -12.81 -10.94
C LYS A 56 -23.81 -12.34 -12.15
N PRO A 57 -22.50 -12.08 -12.01
CA PRO A 57 -21.65 -11.81 -13.17
C PRO A 57 -21.59 -13.03 -14.09
N THR A 58 -21.34 -12.79 -15.37
CA THR A 58 -21.06 -13.84 -16.36
C THR A 58 -19.57 -13.98 -16.65
N ALA A 59 -18.76 -13.03 -16.18
CA ALA A 59 -17.32 -13.07 -16.29
C ALA A 59 -16.65 -12.36 -15.12
N VAL A 60 -15.50 -12.88 -14.70
CA VAL A 60 -14.60 -12.30 -13.71
C VAL A 60 -13.19 -12.29 -14.29
N PHE A 61 -12.51 -11.15 -14.18
CA PHE A 61 -11.12 -11.00 -14.59
C PHE A 61 -10.29 -10.43 -13.44
N ILE A 62 -9.30 -11.20 -13.01
CA ILE A 62 -8.39 -10.84 -11.91
C ILE A 62 -7.01 -10.61 -12.51
N VAL A 63 -6.46 -9.42 -12.32
CA VAL A 63 -5.25 -8.95 -12.99
C VAL A 63 -4.26 -8.41 -11.96
N PRO A 64 -3.05 -8.95 -11.88
CA PRO A 64 -2.02 -8.42 -11.00
C PRO A 64 -1.38 -7.17 -11.61
N ALA A 65 -1.22 -6.13 -10.80
CA ALA A 65 -0.43 -4.95 -11.11
C ALA A 65 1.02 -5.21 -10.64
N VAL A 66 1.85 -5.68 -11.56
CA VAL A 66 3.23 -6.12 -11.28
C VAL A 66 4.25 -5.04 -11.69
N LEU A 67 5.22 -4.78 -10.82
CA LEU A 67 6.39 -3.95 -11.10
C LEU A 67 7.64 -4.67 -10.56
N GLU A 68 8.67 -4.85 -11.37
CA GLU A 68 9.96 -5.46 -10.96
C GLU A 68 9.76 -6.73 -10.11
N ASP A 69 8.98 -7.69 -10.62
CA ASP A 69 8.65 -8.95 -9.95
C ASP A 69 7.87 -8.85 -8.63
N LYS A 70 7.34 -7.67 -8.31
CA LYS A 70 6.52 -7.45 -7.12
C LYS A 70 5.10 -7.07 -7.52
N VAL A 71 4.13 -7.74 -6.91
CA VAL A 71 2.71 -7.40 -7.06
C VAL A 71 2.40 -6.21 -6.15
N GLU A 72 2.22 -5.04 -6.76
CA GLU A 72 1.90 -3.79 -6.04
C GLU A 72 0.40 -3.69 -5.71
N ALA A 73 -0.45 -4.23 -6.59
CA ALA A 73 -1.89 -4.36 -6.42
C ALA A 73 -2.46 -5.53 -7.26
N ILE A 74 -3.72 -5.87 -7.04
CA ILE A 74 -4.49 -6.88 -7.79
C ILE A 74 -5.85 -6.26 -8.01
N LEU A 75 -6.27 -6.22 -9.27
CA LEU A 75 -7.56 -5.72 -9.69
C LEU A 75 -8.47 -6.90 -10.01
N GLU A 76 -9.65 -6.92 -9.41
CA GLU A 76 -10.70 -7.87 -9.77
C GLU A 76 -11.86 -7.13 -10.41
N ILE A 77 -12.30 -7.58 -11.58
CA ILE A 77 -13.39 -6.98 -12.34
C ILE A 77 -14.42 -8.06 -12.66
N ALA A 78 -15.62 -7.89 -12.11
CA ALA A 78 -16.78 -8.70 -12.45
C ALA A 78 -17.64 -7.97 -13.49
N SER A 79 -18.16 -8.70 -14.48
CA SER A 79 -18.96 -8.14 -15.59
C SER A 79 -20.12 -9.05 -15.98
N PHE A 80 -21.16 -8.44 -16.57
CA PHE A 80 -22.30 -9.15 -17.16
C PHE A 80 -22.07 -9.62 -18.59
N ARG A 81 -20.90 -9.29 -19.18
CA ARG A 81 -20.42 -9.86 -20.43
C ARG A 81 -18.96 -10.29 -20.32
N GLY A 82 -18.56 -11.22 -21.18
CA GLY A 82 -17.16 -11.56 -21.36
C GLY A 82 -16.32 -10.41 -21.92
N TYR A 83 -15.01 -10.54 -21.76
CA TYR A 83 -14.02 -9.63 -22.33
C TYR A 83 -13.35 -10.31 -23.52
N SER A 84 -13.24 -9.58 -24.62
CA SER A 84 -12.39 -9.98 -25.74
C SER A 84 -10.91 -9.97 -25.34
N GLU A 85 -10.06 -10.63 -26.12
CA GLU A 85 -8.60 -10.58 -25.91
C GLU A 85 -8.04 -9.16 -25.94
N LYS A 86 -8.54 -8.32 -26.84
CA LYS A 86 -8.13 -6.90 -26.93
C LYS A 86 -8.47 -6.13 -25.66
N GLU A 87 -9.66 -6.35 -25.10
CA GLU A 87 -10.08 -5.72 -23.85
C GLU A 87 -9.24 -6.22 -22.66
N ARG A 88 -8.97 -7.52 -22.58
CA ARG A 88 -8.11 -8.09 -21.53
C ARG A 88 -6.69 -7.53 -21.61
N GLY A 89 -6.09 -7.48 -22.80
CA GLY A 89 -4.76 -6.90 -23.00
C GLY A 89 -4.69 -5.41 -22.64
N LEU A 90 -5.75 -4.65 -22.93
CA LEU A 90 -5.84 -3.25 -22.51
C LEU A 90 -5.88 -3.12 -20.98
N ILE A 91 -6.70 -3.92 -20.29
CA ILE A 91 -6.80 -3.92 -18.83
C ILE A 91 -5.46 -4.28 -18.20
N GLU A 92 -4.75 -5.26 -18.75
CA GLU A 92 -3.40 -5.64 -18.30
C GLU A 92 -2.39 -4.50 -18.47
N GLN A 93 -2.43 -3.78 -19.59
CA GLN A 93 -1.59 -2.59 -19.80
C GLN A 93 -1.90 -1.49 -18.78
N VAL A 94 -3.18 -1.24 -18.50
CA VAL A 94 -3.60 -0.28 -17.47
C VAL A 94 -3.08 -0.70 -16.10
N CYS A 95 -3.14 -2.00 -15.76
CA CYS A 95 -2.63 -2.52 -14.49
C CYS A 95 -1.11 -2.35 -14.36
N LYS A 96 -0.33 -2.48 -15.45
CA LYS A 96 1.11 -2.16 -15.44
C LYS A 96 1.36 -0.69 -15.12
N GLY A 97 0.56 0.22 -15.67
CA GLY A 97 0.61 1.65 -15.34
C GLY A 97 0.25 1.92 -13.88
N LEU A 98 -0.77 1.23 -13.37
CA LEU A 98 -1.20 1.31 -11.98
C LEU A 98 -0.10 0.86 -11.01
N ALA A 99 0.61 -0.23 -11.31
CA ALA A 99 1.73 -0.72 -10.49
C ALA A 99 2.80 0.37 -10.30
N ASN A 100 3.18 1.03 -11.40
CA ASN A 100 4.13 2.14 -11.39
C ASN A 100 3.62 3.32 -10.54
N ALA A 101 2.36 3.71 -10.68
CA ALA A 101 1.79 4.81 -9.92
C ALA A 101 1.78 4.51 -8.41
N ILE A 102 1.37 3.29 -8.02
CA ILE A 102 1.35 2.86 -6.61
C ILE A 102 2.76 2.85 -6.02
N ALA A 103 3.73 2.29 -6.75
CA ALA A 103 5.12 2.25 -6.29
C ALA A 103 5.70 3.66 -6.07
N ARG A 104 5.42 4.59 -7.01
CA ARG A 104 5.86 5.99 -6.90
C ARG A 104 5.28 6.68 -5.68
N VAL A 105 3.99 6.52 -5.41
CA VAL A 105 3.34 7.11 -4.23
C VAL A 105 3.97 6.56 -2.94
N ARG A 106 4.13 5.24 -2.83
CA ARG A 106 4.76 4.61 -1.66
C ARG A 106 6.20 5.09 -1.43
N LEU A 107 6.99 5.19 -2.50
CA LEU A 107 8.36 5.69 -2.42
C LEU A 107 8.41 7.15 -1.95
N GLN A 108 7.50 7.97 -2.46
CA GLN A 108 7.39 9.37 -2.05
C GLN A 108 7.03 9.49 -0.56
N GLU A 109 6.05 8.72 -0.09
CA GLU A 109 5.65 8.67 1.33
C GLU A 109 6.82 8.25 2.24
N GLN A 110 7.54 7.19 1.86
CA GLN A 110 8.73 6.73 2.60
C GLN A 110 9.82 7.79 2.64
N THR A 111 10.10 8.44 1.51
CA THR A 111 11.09 9.51 1.41
C THR A 111 10.72 10.68 2.33
N SER A 112 9.47 11.14 2.29
CA SER A 112 8.98 12.21 3.16
C SER A 112 9.07 11.84 4.65
N MET A 113 8.74 10.60 5.01
CA MET A 113 8.85 10.12 6.40
C MET A 113 10.31 10.09 6.86
N LEU A 114 11.23 9.59 6.02
CA LEU A 114 12.66 9.53 6.35
C LEU A 114 13.27 10.92 6.50
N LEU A 115 12.91 11.87 5.64
CA LEU A 115 13.32 13.27 5.75
C LEU A 115 12.84 13.90 7.06
N ALA A 116 11.56 13.69 7.42
CA ALA A 116 11.02 14.20 8.68
C ALA A 116 11.78 13.64 9.90
N ARG A 117 12.09 12.34 9.88
CA ARG A 117 12.86 11.69 10.96
C ARG A 117 14.29 12.20 11.04
N ALA A 118 14.95 12.40 9.91
CA ALA A 118 16.31 12.95 9.87
C ALA A 118 16.35 14.36 10.47
N ASN A 119 15.40 15.23 10.10
CA ASN A 119 15.32 16.58 10.64
C ASN A 119 15.08 16.59 12.16
N ALA A 120 14.19 15.74 12.66
CA ALA A 120 13.92 15.62 14.09
C ALA A 120 15.17 15.17 14.87
N LEU A 121 15.91 14.18 14.34
CA LEU A 121 17.14 13.71 14.95
C LEU A 121 18.24 14.80 14.96
N THR A 122 18.35 15.57 13.89
CA THR A 122 19.30 16.70 13.82
C THR A 122 18.98 17.77 14.87
N GLU A 123 17.71 18.10 15.08
CA GLU A 123 17.33 19.07 16.11
C GLU A 123 17.58 18.54 17.53
N GLU A 124 17.30 17.26 17.78
CA GLU A 124 17.61 16.61 19.07
C GLU A 124 19.12 16.62 19.35
N LEU A 125 19.95 16.33 18.35
CA LEU A 125 21.40 16.42 18.47
C LEU A 125 21.87 17.84 18.77
N ARG A 126 21.29 18.85 18.10
CA ARG A 126 21.61 20.27 18.33
C ARG A 126 21.27 20.69 19.76
N GLN A 127 20.12 20.25 20.28
CA GLN A 127 19.71 20.53 21.66
C GLN A 127 20.65 19.87 22.67
N ASN A 128 20.99 18.60 22.47
CA ASN A 128 21.95 17.90 23.32
C ASN A 128 23.34 18.56 23.31
N GLU A 129 23.81 19.03 22.15
CA GLU A 129 25.08 19.77 22.05
C GLU A 129 25.04 21.09 22.82
N GLU A 130 23.93 21.83 22.73
CA GLU A 130 23.72 23.08 23.44
C GLU A 130 23.64 22.87 24.96
N GLU A 131 22.92 21.85 25.42
CA GLU A 131 22.88 21.45 26.84
C GLU A 131 24.26 21.03 27.35
N MET A 132 25.00 20.20 26.60
CA MET A 132 26.35 19.77 26.98
C MET A 132 27.30 20.96 27.08
N ARG A 133 27.19 21.93 26.18
CA ARG A 133 27.98 23.17 26.23
C ARG A 133 27.66 23.99 27.48
N GLN A 134 26.38 24.16 27.81
CA GLN A 134 25.96 24.86 29.03
C GLN A 134 26.50 24.17 30.30
N GLN A 135 26.44 22.84 30.37
CA GLN A 135 27.00 22.07 31.49
C GLN A 135 28.52 22.27 31.63
N LEU A 136 29.26 22.34 30.52
CA LEU A 136 30.70 22.62 30.54
C LEU A 136 31.01 24.05 31.03
N GLU A 137 30.22 25.05 30.61
CA GLU A 137 30.36 26.44 31.06
C GLU A 137 30.08 26.56 32.58
N GLU A 138 29.03 25.90 33.09
CA GLU A 138 28.71 25.86 34.53
C GLU A 138 29.80 25.18 35.37
N LEU A 139 30.34 24.05 34.90
CA LEU A 139 31.44 23.36 35.57
C LEU A 139 32.68 24.24 35.65
N THR A 140 33.02 24.93 34.56
CA THR A 140 34.19 25.83 34.50
C THR A 140 34.02 27.00 35.47
N SER A 141 32.87 27.67 35.47
CA SER A 141 32.59 28.78 36.39
C SER A 141 32.62 28.34 37.86
N THR A 142 32.14 27.12 38.16
CA THR A 142 32.19 26.57 39.50
C THR A 142 33.63 26.34 39.95
N GLN A 143 34.47 25.77 39.09
CA GLN A 143 35.89 25.56 39.38
C GLN A 143 36.64 26.88 39.61
N GLU A 144 36.38 27.90 38.81
CA GLU A 144 36.97 29.24 38.97
C GLU A 144 36.64 29.86 40.33
N LYS A 145 35.36 29.81 40.75
CA LYS A 145 34.93 30.29 42.07
C LYS A 145 35.62 29.58 43.22
N TYR A 146 35.83 28.26 43.12
CA TYR A 146 36.57 27.50 44.14
C TYR A 146 38.05 27.85 44.19
N GLN A 147 38.65 28.28 43.08
CA GLN A 147 40.03 28.76 43.04
C GLN A 147 40.18 30.17 43.61
N GLU A 148 39.22 31.06 43.39
CA GLU A 148 39.23 32.42 43.98
C GLU A 148 38.98 32.43 45.50
N MET A 149 38.35 31.39 46.05
CA MET A 149 38.04 31.27 47.48
C MET A 149 39.19 30.67 48.33
N ASN A 150 40.29 30.22 47.71
CA ASN A 150 41.48 29.67 48.38
C ASN A 150 42.68 30.60 48.20
#